data_AF-A0A3M1QVH8-F1
#
_entry.id   AF-A0A3M1QVH8-F1
#
_cell.length_a   1.000
_cell.length_b   1.000
_cell.length_c   1.000
_cell.angle_alpha   90.00
_cell.angle_beta   90.00
_cell.angle_gamma   90.00
#
_symmetry.space_group_name_H-M   'P 1'
#
loop_
_entity.id
_entity.type
_entity.pdbx_description
1 polymer ?
#
loop_
_entity_poly.entity_id
_entity_poly.type
_entity_poly.pdbx_seq_one_letter_code
_entity_poly.pdbx_strand_id
1 'polypeptide(L)'
;MTLDLPTASHRRRYTLTEMNTPRTLIAALSTSVLMLAARAGGDTVKLTDRPAFEDVVVTGYRNDRLLFRGVSGQTLRKPVTEVEWFTCSQRPLLSDAERHRAVDRGRAINMYERALREEDDAEWRRLIRMRLCDTLDEAGLFDRALETYLDLLREDVASQPPRPSRVGRPGSPRNAAAAKLLEAALRDRSLGDRRLALRRMRLDLLLIDDRSPSAGAGSDAPT
;
A
#
# COMPACT_ATOMS: atom_id res chain seq x y z
N MET A 1 16.97 -46.44 -21.45
CA MET A 1 17.86 -46.74 -20.31
C MET A 1 17.00 -46.58 -19.07
N THR A 2 16.56 -47.72 -18.56
CA THR A 2 15.48 -47.89 -17.57
C THR A 2 16.13 -48.02 -16.21
N LEU A 3 15.80 -47.16 -15.25
CA LEU A 3 16.26 -47.32 -13.86
C LEU A 3 15.10 -47.15 -12.88
N ASP A 4 15.01 -48.18 -12.05
CA ASP A 4 14.01 -48.54 -11.07
C ASP A 4 13.87 -47.58 -9.88
N LEU A 5 12.69 -47.65 -9.27
CA LEU A 5 12.24 -47.04 -8.02
C LEU A 5 13.10 -47.44 -6.80
N PRO A 6 12.96 -46.74 -5.67
CA PRO A 6 12.26 -47.42 -4.57
C PRO A 6 11.27 -46.55 -3.79
N THR A 7 10.12 -47.18 -3.54
CA THR A 7 9.00 -46.77 -2.70
C THR A 7 9.31 -47.10 -1.23
N ALA A 8 9.45 -46.09 -0.37
CA ALA A 8 9.60 -46.29 1.08
C ALA A 8 8.35 -45.82 1.82
N SER A 9 7.46 -46.78 2.09
CA SER A 9 6.26 -46.66 2.90
C SER A 9 6.59 -46.69 4.40
N HIS A 10 6.54 -45.55 5.09
CA HIS A 10 6.58 -45.50 6.54
C HIS A 10 5.18 -45.30 7.14
N ARG A 11 4.56 -46.42 7.54
CA ARG A 11 3.41 -46.45 8.45
C ARG A 11 3.89 -46.11 9.86
N ARG A 12 3.54 -44.93 10.38
CA ARG A 12 3.60 -44.66 11.83
C ARG A 12 2.27 -45.08 12.47
N ARG A 13 2.34 -46.13 13.29
CA ARG A 13 1.29 -46.49 14.25
C ARG A 13 1.31 -45.46 15.37
N TYR A 14 0.22 -44.73 15.55
CA TYR A 14 -0.02 -43.95 16.76
C TYR A 14 -0.83 -44.82 17.70
N THR A 15 -0.23 -45.21 18.82
CA THR A 15 -0.88 -45.89 19.93
C THR A 15 -1.74 -44.88 20.68
N LEU A 16 -3.05 -45.15 20.70
CA LEU A 16 -4.04 -44.43 21.49
C LEU A 16 -3.90 -44.89 22.95
N THR A 17 -3.32 -44.04 23.81
CA THR A 17 -3.34 -44.27 25.26
C THR A 17 -4.52 -43.48 25.81
N GLU A 18 -5.64 -44.18 25.99
CA GLU A 18 -6.76 -43.72 26.80
C GLU A 18 -6.30 -43.62 28.26
N MET A 19 -6.20 -42.39 28.78
CA MET A 19 -6.12 -42.16 30.22
C MET A 19 -7.43 -41.53 30.70
N ASN A 20 -8.12 -42.36 31.46
CA ASN A 20 -9.39 -42.13 32.12
C ASN A 20 -9.16 -41.21 33.33
N THR A 21 -9.70 -39.99 33.30
CA THR A 21 -9.54 -39.01 34.39
C THR A 21 -10.88 -38.84 35.12
N PRO A 22 -10.89 -38.87 36.47
CA PRO A 22 -12.10 -38.93 37.29
C PRO A 22 -13.02 -37.69 37.16
N ARG A 23 -14.31 -37.98 37.21
CA ARG A 23 -15.43 -37.03 37.23
C ARG A 23 -15.47 -36.25 38.55
N THR A 24 -14.93 -35.04 38.55
CA THR A 24 -15.17 -34.06 39.62
C THR A 24 -16.33 -33.17 39.20
N LEU A 25 -17.49 -33.36 39.82
CA LEU A 25 -18.67 -32.50 39.70
C LEU A 25 -18.37 -31.14 40.34
N ILE A 26 -18.00 -30.15 39.52
CA ILE A 26 -17.93 -28.75 39.92
C ILE A 26 -19.25 -28.09 39.49
N ALA A 27 -20.00 -27.60 40.47
CA ALA A 27 -21.21 -26.81 40.28
C ALA A 27 -20.90 -25.56 39.43
N ALA A 28 -21.37 -25.56 38.19
CA ALA A 28 -21.17 -24.47 37.26
C ALA A 28 -22.16 -23.32 37.59
N LEU A 29 -21.67 -22.31 38.32
CA LEU A 29 -22.27 -20.98 38.26
C LEU A 29 -22.19 -20.51 36.81
N SER A 30 -23.33 -20.56 36.11
CA SER A 30 -23.50 -19.94 34.80
C SER A 30 -23.55 -18.44 34.98
N THR A 31 -22.38 -17.82 35.18
CA THR A 31 -22.21 -16.38 35.02
C THR A 31 -22.42 -16.09 33.54
N SER A 32 -23.66 -15.79 33.17
CA SER A 32 -24.02 -15.24 31.88
C SER A 32 -23.32 -13.90 31.74
N VAL A 33 -22.06 -13.93 31.28
CA VAL A 33 -21.38 -12.75 30.77
C VAL A 33 -22.18 -12.37 29.53
N LEU A 34 -23.11 -11.43 29.71
CA LEU A 34 -23.70 -10.67 28.65
C LEU A 34 -22.53 -9.91 28.02
N MET A 35 -21.81 -10.56 27.11
CA MET A 35 -20.91 -9.88 26.20
C MET A 35 -21.81 -9.03 25.33
N LEU A 36 -22.08 -7.83 25.82
CA LEU A 36 -22.39 -6.69 25.00
C LEU A 36 -21.14 -6.51 24.13
N ALA A 37 -21.07 -7.30 23.07
CA ALA A 37 -20.18 -7.07 21.97
C ALA A 37 -20.63 -5.72 21.44
N ALA A 38 -20.03 -4.65 21.97
CA ALA A 38 -19.99 -3.38 21.31
C ALA A 38 -19.67 -3.75 19.87
N ARG A 39 -20.64 -3.55 18.98
CA ARG A 39 -20.41 -3.70 17.55
C ARG A 39 -19.34 -2.66 17.27
N ALA A 40 -18.08 -3.08 17.34
CA ALA A 40 -16.96 -2.34 16.81
C ALA A 40 -17.42 -1.99 15.40
N GLY A 41 -17.65 -0.69 15.16
CA GLY A 41 -18.24 -0.23 13.92
C GLY A 41 -17.52 -0.92 12.77
N GLY A 42 -18.28 -1.60 11.91
CA GLY A 42 -17.68 -2.39 10.86
C GLY A 42 -16.81 -1.52 9.98
N ASP A 43 -15.86 -2.16 9.31
CA ASP A 43 -15.03 -1.48 8.33
C ASP A 43 -15.92 -0.98 7.18
N THR A 44 -15.42 0.01 6.44
CA THR A 44 -16.12 0.55 5.28
C THR A 44 -15.17 0.56 4.10
N VAL A 45 -15.65 0.12 2.93
CA VAL A 45 -14.88 0.18 1.68
C VAL A 45 -15.67 0.97 0.65
N LYS A 46 -15.16 2.12 0.23
CA LYS A 46 -15.75 2.91 -0.86
C LYS A 46 -15.03 2.57 -2.16
N LEU A 47 -15.80 2.14 -3.16
CA LEU A 47 -15.31 2.00 -4.52
C LEU A 47 -15.66 3.24 -5.35
N THR A 48 -14.82 3.53 -6.35
CA THR A 48 -15.05 4.59 -7.32
C THR A 48 -16.39 4.40 -8.03
N ASP A 49 -17.20 5.46 -8.11
CA ASP A 49 -18.49 5.51 -8.79
C ASP A 49 -19.53 4.47 -8.30
N ARG A 50 -19.35 3.91 -7.10
CA ARG A 50 -20.28 2.94 -6.49
C ARG A 50 -20.63 3.31 -5.06
N PRO A 51 -21.77 2.84 -4.53
CA PRO A 51 -22.07 2.95 -3.10
C PRO A 51 -20.96 2.32 -2.24
N ALA A 52 -20.80 2.82 -1.01
CA ALA A 52 -19.86 2.23 -0.06
C ALA A 52 -20.37 0.87 0.43
N PHE A 53 -19.44 -0.05 0.68
CA PHE A 53 -19.70 -1.28 1.40
C PHE A 53 -19.52 -0.98 2.89
N GLU A 54 -20.64 -0.82 3.59
CA GLU A 54 -20.69 -0.61 5.04
C GLU A 54 -20.75 -1.94 5.79
N ASP A 55 -20.40 -1.92 7.07
CA ASP A 55 -20.41 -3.08 7.96
C ASP A 55 -19.64 -4.29 7.42
N VAL A 56 -18.51 -4.04 6.74
CA VAL A 56 -17.63 -5.09 6.23
C VAL A 56 -16.50 -5.39 7.21
N VAL A 57 -15.75 -6.46 6.95
CA VAL A 57 -14.50 -6.76 7.65
C VAL A 57 -13.39 -6.82 6.63
N VAL A 58 -12.46 -5.86 6.67
CA VAL A 58 -11.27 -5.85 5.82
C VAL A 58 -10.31 -6.90 6.36
N THR A 59 -10.14 -7.98 5.63
CA THR A 59 -9.38 -9.15 6.09
C THR A 59 -7.93 -9.13 5.63
N GLY A 60 -7.58 -8.30 4.65
CA GLY A 60 -6.20 -8.22 4.17
C GLY A 60 -6.03 -7.46 2.86
N TYR A 61 -4.79 -7.39 2.41
CA TYR A 61 -4.40 -6.85 1.12
C TYR A 61 -3.40 -7.80 0.49
N ARG A 62 -3.67 -8.26 -0.74
CA ARG A 62 -2.80 -9.23 -1.44
C ARG A 62 -2.94 -9.11 -2.94
N ASN A 63 -1.82 -9.24 -3.66
CA ASN A 63 -1.78 -9.15 -5.14
C ASN A 63 -2.51 -7.89 -5.66
N ASP A 64 -2.23 -6.73 -5.05
CA ASP A 64 -2.83 -5.43 -5.41
C ASP A 64 -4.35 -5.35 -5.24
N ARG A 65 -4.92 -6.24 -4.43
CA ARG A 65 -6.35 -6.29 -4.16
C ARG A 65 -6.61 -6.16 -2.67
N LEU A 66 -7.57 -5.32 -2.32
CA LEU A 66 -8.15 -5.27 -1.00
C LEU A 66 -9.13 -6.44 -0.84
N LEU A 67 -8.98 -7.20 0.23
CA LEU A 67 -9.85 -8.32 0.58
C LEU A 67 -10.72 -7.92 1.75
N PHE A 68 -12.02 -8.09 1.61
CA PHE A 68 -12.97 -7.81 2.68
C PHE A 68 -14.16 -8.77 2.62
N ARG A 69 -14.76 -9.04 3.78
CA ARG A 69 -15.95 -9.87 3.92
C ARG A 69 -17.16 -8.97 4.09
N GLY A 70 -18.14 -9.11 3.20
CA GLY A 70 -19.41 -8.39 3.30
C GLY A 70 -20.35 -8.97 4.37
N VAL A 71 -21.46 -8.29 4.63
CA VAL A 71 -22.50 -8.72 5.59
C VAL A 71 -23.08 -10.11 5.29
N SER A 72 -23.07 -10.54 4.02
CA SER A 72 -23.49 -11.87 3.59
C SER A 72 -22.50 -12.98 3.94
N GLY A 73 -21.32 -12.64 4.48
CA GLY A 73 -20.21 -13.57 4.71
C GLY A 73 -19.34 -13.84 3.47
N GLN A 74 -19.73 -13.34 2.29
CA GLN A 74 -18.93 -13.49 1.07
C GLN A 74 -17.65 -12.65 1.15
N THR A 75 -16.51 -13.26 0.81
CA THR A 75 -15.24 -12.54 0.61
C THR A 75 -15.20 -11.92 -0.78
N LEU A 76 -15.07 -10.61 -0.82
CA LEU A 76 -14.88 -9.81 -2.02
C LEU A 76 -13.40 -9.45 -2.16
N ARG A 77 -12.95 -9.29 -3.41
CA ARG A 77 -11.58 -8.92 -3.76
C ARG A 77 -11.64 -7.79 -4.79
N LYS A 78 -11.18 -6.60 -4.42
CA LYS A 78 -11.25 -5.41 -5.27
C LYS A 78 -9.86 -4.87 -5.56
N PRO A 79 -9.50 -4.58 -6.82
CA PRO A 79 -8.26 -3.90 -7.14
C PRO A 79 -8.15 -2.61 -6.34
N VAL A 80 -6.97 -2.31 -5.80
CA VAL A 80 -6.76 -1.08 -5.02
C VAL A 80 -7.04 0.19 -5.83
N THR A 81 -6.88 0.11 -7.16
CA THR A 81 -7.20 1.19 -8.10
C THR A 81 -8.70 1.47 -8.21
N GLU A 82 -9.57 0.52 -7.85
CA GLU A 82 -11.03 0.72 -7.77
C GLU A 82 -11.47 1.19 -6.38
N VAL A 83 -10.60 1.13 -5.37
CA VAL A 83 -10.90 1.53 -3.99
C VAL A 83 -10.56 3.01 -3.85
N GLU A 84 -11.59 3.83 -3.67
CA GLU A 84 -11.46 5.28 -3.45
C GLU A 84 -10.87 5.56 -2.06
N TRP A 85 -11.50 5.00 -1.03
CA TRP A 85 -11.03 5.03 0.36
C TRP A 85 -11.60 3.83 1.13
N PHE A 86 -11.01 3.52 2.28
CA PHE A 86 -11.55 2.51 3.20
C PHE A 86 -11.20 2.83 4.65
N THR A 87 -11.93 2.24 5.57
CA THR A 87 -11.56 2.15 6.99
C THR A 87 -11.22 0.69 7.32
N CYS A 88 -10.32 0.50 8.27
CA CYS A 88 -9.90 -0.79 8.79
C CYS A 88 -9.69 -0.60 10.29
N SER A 89 -10.61 -1.12 11.09
CA SER A 89 -10.63 -1.07 12.55
C SER A 89 -9.34 -1.60 13.18
N GLN A 90 -8.70 -2.60 12.55
CA GLN A 90 -7.42 -3.14 12.98
C GLN A 90 -6.22 -2.20 12.69
N ARG A 91 -6.42 -1.18 11.85
CA ARG A 91 -5.39 -0.22 11.40
C ARG A 91 -5.93 1.21 11.47
N PRO A 92 -6.11 1.76 12.69
CA PRO A 92 -6.73 3.07 12.87
C PRO A 92 -5.95 4.21 12.20
N LEU A 93 -4.61 4.19 12.25
CA LEU A 93 -3.80 5.24 11.59
C LEU A 93 -3.98 5.27 10.07
N LEU A 94 -4.09 4.10 9.44
CA LEU A 94 -4.37 4.01 8.00
C LEU A 94 -5.78 4.53 7.70
N SER A 95 -6.76 4.18 8.52
CA SER A 95 -8.13 4.67 8.39
C SER A 95 -8.23 6.19 8.54
N ASP A 96 -7.45 6.77 9.44
CA ASP A 96 -7.35 8.22 9.62
C ASP A 96 -6.71 8.88 8.40
N ALA A 97 -5.63 8.29 7.87
CA ALA A 97 -4.97 8.77 6.66
C ALA A 97 -5.90 8.78 5.44
N GLU A 98 -6.64 7.68 5.21
CA GLU A 98 -7.61 7.54 4.13
C GLU A 98 -8.74 8.60 4.24
N ARG A 99 -9.27 8.83 5.44
CA ARG A 99 -10.28 9.89 5.67
C ARG A 99 -9.74 11.30 5.41
N HIS A 100 -8.51 11.57 5.81
CA HIS A 100 -7.91 12.90 5.61
C HIS A 100 -7.46 13.14 4.17
N ARG A 101 -7.22 12.10 3.37
CA ARG A 101 -6.67 12.23 2.00
C ARG A 101 -7.44 13.22 1.11
N ALA A 102 -8.77 13.23 1.18
CA ALA A 102 -9.61 14.12 0.37
C ALA A 102 -9.71 15.55 0.93
N VAL A 103 -9.52 15.75 2.23
CA VAL A 103 -9.78 17.02 2.93
C VAL A 103 -8.50 17.79 3.23
N ASP A 104 -7.48 17.09 3.73
CA ASP A 104 -6.19 17.65 4.15
C ASP A 104 -5.08 16.66 3.81
N ARG A 105 -4.48 16.86 2.63
CA ARG A 105 -3.39 16.02 2.12
C ARG A 105 -2.16 16.06 3.01
N GLY A 106 -1.84 17.21 3.63
CA GLY A 106 -0.67 17.33 4.50
C GLY A 106 -0.81 16.45 5.74
N ARG A 107 -2.00 16.46 6.35
CA ARG A 107 -2.31 15.58 7.47
C ARG A 107 -2.35 14.10 7.08
N ALA A 108 -2.93 13.79 5.91
CA ALA A 108 -2.95 12.42 5.39
C ALA A 108 -1.52 11.86 5.18
N ILE A 109 -0.61 12.65 4.60
CA ILE A 109 0.81 12.28 4.42
C ILE A 109 1.45 11.92 5.77
N ASN A 110 1.32 12.79 6.77
CA ASN A 110 1.88 12.54 8.11
C ASN A 110 1.32 11.25 8.74
N MET A 111 0.04 10.95 8.52
CA MET A 111 -0.60 9.74 9.03
C MET A 111 -0.14 8.49 8.29
N TYR A 112 -0.01 8.53 6.96
CA TYR A 112 0.56 7.44 6.19
C TYR A 112 2.00 7.14 6.59
N GLU A 113 2.84 8.16 6.81
CA GLU A 113 4.21 8.00 7.28
C GLU A 113 4.30 7.38 8.68
N ARG A 114 3.34 7.70 9.57
CA ARG A 114 3.22 7.06 10.89
C ARG A 114 2.76 5.61 10.74
N ALA A 115 1.71 5.37 9.97
CA ALA A 115 1.22 4.02 9.69
C ALA A 115 2.33 3.13 9.09
N LEU A 116 3.14 3.66 8.18
CA LEU A 116 4.25 2.92 7.57
C LEU A 116 5.37 2.60 8.57
N ARG A 117 5.54 3.38 9.64
CA ARG A 117 6.52 3.08 10.70
C ARG A 117 6.01 2.02 11.68
N GLU A 118 4.70 1.97 11.89
CA GLU A 118 4.06 1.07 12.86
C GLU A 118 3.58 -0.26 12.26
N GLU A 119 3.43 -0.34 10.92
CA GLU A 119 2.98 -1.57 10.25
C GLU A 119 4.13 -2.55 10.03
N ASP A 120 3.98 -3.77 10.53
CA ASP A 120 4.95 -4.86 10.35
C ASP A 120 4.61 -5.77 9.16
N ASP A 121 3.35 -5.84 8.75
CA ASP A 121 2.93 -6.70 7.64
C ASP A 121 3.38 -6.12 6.29
N ALA A 122 4.20 -6.88 5.56
CA ALA A 122 4.81 -6.44 4.31
C ALA A 122 3.76 -6.07 3.23
N GLU A 123 2.65 -6.78 3.14
CA GLU A 123 1.61 -6.47 2.15
C GLU A 123 0.92 -5.15 2.52
N TRP A 124 0.59 -4.93 3.79
CA TRP A 124 0.01 -3.68 4.25
C TRP A 124 0.97 -2.49 4.15
N ARG A 125 2.25 -2.67 4.47
CA ARG A 125 3.30 -1.65 4.25
C ARG A 125 3.34 -1.21 2.79
N ARG A 126 3.24 -2.17 1.86
CA ARG A 126 3.19 -1.87 0.43
C ARG A 126 1.95 -1.06 0.06
N LEU A 127 0.77 -1.44 0.54
CA LEU A 127 -0.46 -0.67 0.32
C LEU A 127 -0.33 0.77 0.84
N ILE A 128 0.14 0.93 2.08
CA ILE A 128 0.38 2.24 2.70
C ILE A 128 1.32 3.07 1.84
N ARG A 129 2.42 2.47 1.36
CA ARG A 129 3.40 3.14 0.51
C ARG A 129 2.83 3.55 -0.85
N MET A 130 1.97 2.72 -1.46
CA MET A 130 1.25 3.09 -2.68
C MET A 130 0.34 4.29 -2.44
N ARG A 131 -0.46 4.27 -1.37
CA ARG A 131 -1.35 5.39 -1.01
C ARG A 131 -0.58 6.66 -0.66
N LEU A 132 0.55 6.54 0.02
CA LEU A 132 1.44 7.65 0.31
C LEU A 132 2.01 8.25 -0.98
N CYS A 133 2.49 7.41 -1.90
CA CYS A 133 3.01 7.84 -3.20
C CYS A 133 1.96 8.67 -3.97
N ASP A 134 0.74 8.17 -4.10
CA ASP A 134 -0.36 8.88 -4.74
C ASP A 134 -0.67 10.20 -4.05
N THR A 135 -0.73 10.19 -2.70
CA THR A 135 -1.05 11.39 -1.92
C THR A 135 0.05 12.46 -2.03
N LEU A 136 1.33 12.06 -2.06
CA LEU A 136 2.46 12.95 -2.29
C LEU A 136 2.45 13.56 -3.69
N ASP A 137 2.18 12.74 -4.72
CA ASP A 137 2.06 13.22 -6.10
C ASP A 137 0.91 14.23 -6.18
N GLU A 138 -0.26 13.88 -5.62
CA GLU A 138 -1.42 14.76 -5.58
C GLU A 138 -1.16 16.10 -4.86
N ALA A 139 -0.31 16.11 -3.84
CA ALA A 139 0.12 17.31 -3.12
C ALA A 139 1.18 18.14 -3.86
N GLY A 140 1.63 17.71 -5.05
CA GLY A 140 2.69 18.37 -5.83
C GLY A 140 4.09 18.21 -5.21
N LEU A 141 4.28 17.20 -4.36
CA LEU A 141 5.55 16.84 -3.74
C LEU A 141 6.25 15.77 -4.58
N PHE A 142 6.53 16.10 -5.85
CA PHE A 142 6.97 15.17 -6.89
C PHE A 142 8.25 14.41 -6.53
N ASP A 143 9.23 15.09 -5.94
CA ASP A 143 10.50 14.51 -5.48
C ASP A 143 10.28 13.41 -4.44
N ARG A 144 9.43 13.67 -3.45
CA ARG A 144 9.08 12.70 -2.40
C ARG A 144 8.21 11.55 -2.93
N ALA A 145 7.27 11.86 -3.84
CA ALA A 145 6.47 10.85 -4.51
C ALA A 145 7.36 9.90 -5.33
N LEU A 146 8.35 10.45 -6.04
CA LEU A 146 9.33 9.67 -6.80
C LEU A 146 10.20 8.79 -5.89
N GLU A 147 10.70 9.32 -4.77
CA GLU A 147 11.44 8.51 -3.78
C GLU A 147 10.61 7.31 -3.32
N THR A 148 9.35 7.56 -2.95
CA THR A 148 8.40 6.51 -2.53
C THR A 148 8.10 5.50 -3.64
N TYR A 149 7.98 5.97 -4.88
CA TYR A 149 7.80 5.13 -6.06
C TYR A 149 9.01 4.23 -6.34
N LEU A 150 10.23 4.77 -6.20
CA LEU A 150 11.46 3.99 -6.36
C LEU A 150 11.58 2.88 -5.32
N ASP A 151 11.14 3.12 -4.08
CA ASP A 151 11.05 2.08 -3.06
C ASP A 151 10.07 0.98 -3.47
N LEU A 152 8.89 1.33 -3.97
CA LEU A 152 7.93 0.35 -4.49
C LEU A 152 8.48 -0.45 -5.68
N LEU A 153 9.29 0.18 -6.55
CA LEU A 153 9.93 -0.51 -7.68
C LEU A 153 11.04 -1.47 -7.26
N ARG A 154 11.58 -1.36 -6.04
CA ARG A 154 12.57 -2.33 -5.51
C ARG A 154 11.90 -3.55 -4.92
N GLU A 155 10.62 -3.47 -4.59
CA GLU A 155 9.84 -4.61 -4.15
C GLU A 155 9.62 -5.57 -5.35
N ASP A 156 9.91 -6.86 -5.15
CA ASP A 156 9.76 -7.87 -6.20
C ASP A 156 8.29 -8.31 -6.32
N VAL A 157 7.49 -7.45 -6.94
CA VAL A 157 6.05 -7.65 -7.13
C VAL A 157 5.67 -7.61 -8.60
N ALA A 158 4.65 -8.40 -8.95
CA ALA A 158 4.18 -8.54 -10.33
C ALA A 158 3.52 -7.27 -10.88
N SER A 159 2.81 -6.51 -10.04
CA SER A 159 2.14 -5.28 -10.47
C SER A 159 3.04 -4.07 -10.30
N GLN A 160 3.05 -3.22 -11.33
CA GLN A 160 3.76 -1.95 -11.27
C GLN A 160 2.96 -0.93 -10.45
N PRO A 161 3.59 -0.22 -9.51
CA PRO A 161 2.96 0.88 -8.80
C PRO A 161 2.58 2.02 -9.76
N PRO A 162 1.57 2.83 -9.43
CA PRO A 162 1.23 4.02 -10.21
C PRO A 162 2.43 4.97 -10.26
N ARG A 163 2.70 5.51 -11.46
CA ARG A 163 3.83 6.40 -11.72
C ARG A 163 3.48 7.83 -11.29
N PRO A 164 4.32 8.51 -10.47
CA PRO A 164 4.18 9.93 -10.20
C PRO A 164 4.21 10.78 -11.48
N SER A 165 3.31 11.75 -11.58
CA SER A 165 3.06 12.48 -12.81
C SER A 165 2.99 14.01 -12.62
N ARG A 166 2.81 14.50 -11.40
CA ARG A 166 2.63 15.93 -11.10
C ARG A 166 3.97 16.62 -10.90
N VAL A 167 4.73 16.71 -12.00
CA VAL A 167 6.01 17.41 -12.06
C VAL A 167 5.86 18.87 -11.60
N GLY A 168 6.86 19.39 -10.87
CA GLY A 168 6.88 20.77 -10.42
C GLY A 168 7.04 21.77 -11.56
N ARG A 169 6.95 23.06 -11.23
CA ARG A 169 7.20 24.13 -12.21
C ARG A 169 8.62 24.00 -12.80
N PRO A 170 8.81 24.36 -14.09
CA PRO A 170 10.12 24.33 -14.73
C PRO A 170 11.20 25.01 -13.90
N GLY A 171 12.33 24.34 -13.70
CA GLY A 171 13.48 24.84 -12.92
C GLY A 171 13.27 24.84 -11.40
N SER A 172 12.18 24.25 -10.89
CA SER A 172 11.94 24.20 -9.44
C SER A 172 12.98 23.32 -8.71
N PRO A 173 13.31 23.63 -7.44
CA PRO A 173 14.20 22.79 -6.63
C PRO A 173 13.73 21.33 -6.51
N ARG A 174 12.41 21.09 -6.56
CA ARG A 174 11.81 19.74 -6.55
C ARG A 174 12.14 18.96 -7.81
N ASN A 175 12.07 19.59 -8.99
CA ASN A 175 12.46 18.95 -10.24
C ASN A 175 13.95 18.61 -10.25
N ALA A 176 14.80 19.52 -9.77
CA ALA A 176 16.24 19.26 -9.62
C ALA A 176 16.54 18.10 -8.66
N ALA A 177 15.82 17.99 -7.54
CA ALA A 177 15.92 16.86 -6.62
C ALA A 177 15.45 15.54 -7.28
N ALA A 178 14.31 15.56 -7.95
CA ALA A 178 13.77 14.41 -8.68
C ALA A 178 14.73 13.93 -9.79
N ALA A 179 15.38 14.84 -10.51
CA ALA A 179 16.38 14.50 -11.52
C ALA A 179 17.56 13.73 -10.92
N LYS A 180 18.08 14.17 -9.76
CA LYS A 180 19.14 13.45 -9.02
C LYS A 180 18.70 12.06 -8.58
N LEU A 181 17.47 11.92 -8.10
CA LEU A 181 16.90 10.62 -7.72
C LEU A 181 16.80 9.67 -8.92
N LEU A 182 16.29 10.16 -10.07
CA LEU A 182 16.23 9.38 -11.31
C LEU A 182 17.62 8.96 -11.80
N GLU A 183 18.60 9.86 -11.75
CA GLU A 183 19.97 9.53 -12.15
C GLU A 183 20.60 8.47 -11.26
N ALA A 184 20.40 8.56 -9.94
CA ALA A 184 20.87 7.54 -9.00
C ALA A 184 20.18 6.19 -9.27
N ALA A 185 18.86 6.19 -9.40
CA ALA A 185 18.09 4.97 -9.69
C ALA A 185 18.46 4.34 -11.03
N LEU A 186 18.76 5.13 -12.06
CA LEU A 186 19.18 4.61 -13.37
C LEU A 186 20.54 3.90 -13.33
N ARG A 187 21.36 4.13 -12.29
CA ARG A 187 22.62 3.40 -12.07
C ARG A 187 22.41 2.06 -11.36
N ASP A 188 21.27 1.88 -10.68
CA ASP A 188 20.91 0.64 -10.02
C ASP A 188 20.54 -0.44 -11.05
N ARG A 189 21.35 -1.50 -11.10
CA ARG A 189 21.16 -2.62 -12.04
C ARG A 189 20.03 -3.56 -11.59
N SER A 190 19.69 -3.59 -10.30
CA SER A 190 18.65 -4.47 -9.76
C SER A 190 17.27 -4.16 -10.32
N LEU A 191 17.06 -2.91 -10.78
CA LEU A 191 15.80 -2.48 -11.37
C LEU A 191 15.50 -3.09 -12.75
N GLY A 192 16.47 -3.72 -13.42
CA GLY A 192 16.25 -4.45 -14.68
C GLY A 192 15.47 -3.64 -15.73
N ASP A 193 14.36 -4.20 -16.21
CA ASP A 193 13.48 -3.59 -17.22
C ASP A 193 12.76 -2.32 -16.73
N ARG A 194 12.60 -2.16 -15.41
CA ARG A 194 11.97 -0.97 -14.80
C ARG A 194 12.78 0.30 -15.11
N ARG A 195 14.07 0.18 -15.44
CA ARG A 195 14.93 1.30 -15.86
C ARG A 195 14.44 1.99 -17.13
N LEU A 196 13.75 1.30 -18.04
CA LEU A 196 13.19 1.94 -19.24
C LEU A 196 12.09 2.95 -18.88
N ALA A 197 11.21 2.60 -17.94
CA ALA A 197 10.20 3.52 -17.42
C ALA A 197 10.86 4.76 -16.79
N LEU A 198 11.89 4.56 -15.96
CA LEU A 198 12.64 5.66 -15.33
C LEU A 198 13.34 6.57 -16.34
N ARG A 199 13.87 6.02 -17.45
CA ARG A 199 14.44 6.85 -18.54
C ARG A 199 13.39 7.75 -19.18
N ARG A 200 12.17 7.23 -19.40
CA ARG A 200 11.05 8.03 -19.90
C ARG A 200 10.67 9.13 -18.90
N MET A 201 10.61 8.81 -17.61
CA MET A 201 10.38 9.83 -16.57
C MET A 201 11.40 10.95 -16.61
N ARG A 202 12.69 10.59 -16.76
CA ARG A 202 13.77 11.57 -16.83
C ARG A 202 13.66 12.45 -18.07
N LEU A 203 13.32 11.87 -19.22
CA LEU A 203 13.08 12.63 -20.45
C LEU A 203 11.92 13.62 -20.27
N ASP A 204 10.79 13.16 -19.74
CA ASP A 204 9.61 13.99 -19.50
C ASP A 204 9.95 15.17 -18.58
N LEU A 205 10.73 14.92 -17.52
CA LEU A 205 11.21 15.95 -16.60
C LEU A 205 12.10 17.00 -17.29
N LEU A 206 13.08 16.55 -18.09
CA LEU A 206 13.97 17.44 -18.85
C LEU A 206 13.20 18.30 -19.85
N LEU A 207 12.24 17.71 -20.57
CA LEU A 207 11.39 18.44 -21.51
C LEU A 207 10.52 19.51 -20.84
N ILE A 208 10.12 19.29 -19.58
CA ILE A 208 9.38 20.29 -18.79
C ILE A 208 10.32 21.40 -18.32
N ASP A 209 11.50 21.06 -17.83
CA ASP A 209 12.47 22.05 -17.33
C ASP A 209 13.08 22.91 -18.46
N ASP A 210 13.32 22.34 -19.65
CA ASP A 210 13.83 23.07 -20.82
C ASP A 210 12.81 24.09 -21.38
N ARG A 211 11.51 23.90 -21.09
CA ARG A 211 10.46 24.86 -21.46
C ARG A 211 10.46 26.11 -20.59
N SER A 212 11.31 26.21 -19.56
CA SER A 212 11.51 27.46 -18.84
C SER A 212 12.17 28.45 -19.80
N PRO A 213 11.47 29.47 -20.33
CA PRO A 213 12.17 30.53 -21.03
C PRO A 213 13.13 31.13 -20.01
N SER A 214 14.38 31.34 -20.42
CA SER A 214 15.35 32.14 -19.68
C SER A 214 14.76 33.54 -19.43
N ALA A 215 13.94 33.69 -18.39
CA ALA A 215 13.17 34.89 -18.06
C ALA A 215 14.06 36.00 -17.45
N GLY A 216 15.30 36.13 -17.91
CA GLY A 216 16.27 37.06 -17.34
C GLY A 216 17.43 37.45 -18.25
N ALA A 217 17.34 37.19 -19.56
CA ALA A 217 18.31 37.70 -20.52
C ALA A 217 17.65 38.75 -21.43
N GLY A 218 17.43 39.95 -20.91
CA GLY A 218 17.21 41.14 -21.72
C GLY A 218 15.92 41.91 -21.43
N SER A 219 15.99 42.89 -20.52
CA SER A 219 15.36 44.20 -20.73
C SER A 219 15.86 45.24 -19.71
N ASP A 220 17.18 45.33 -19.52
CA ASP A 220 17.78 46.58 -19.04
C ASP A 220 18.34 47.31 -20.27
N ALA A 221 17.46 47.98 -21.01
CA ALA A 221 17.86 49.00 -21.97
C ALA A 221 17.86 50.35 -21.22
N PRO A 222 19.02 51.01 -21.05
CA PRO A 222 19.04 52.35 -20.48
C PRO A 222 18.49 53.35 -21.51
N THR A 223 17.38 54.02 -21.17
CA THR A 223 16.96 55.29 -21.78
C THR A 223 17.65 56.47 -21.12
#